data_AF-A0A954PM28-F1
#
_entry.id   AF-A0A954PM28-F1
#
_cell.length_a   1.000
_cell.length_b   1.000
_cell.length_c   1.000
_cell.angle_alpha   90.00
_cell.angle_beta   90.00
_cell.angle_gamma   90.00
#
_symmetry.space_group_name_H-M   'P 1'
#
loop_
_entity.id
_entity.type
_entity.pdbx_description
1 polymer ?
#
loop_
_entity_poly.entity_id
_entity_poly.type
_entity_poly.pdbx_seq_one_letter_code
_entity_poly.pdbx_strand_id
1 'polypeptide(L)' 'MSPKDSKPTTTDAGIPVSSDEHSLTVGPDGPILLQDHYLIEQMANFNRERI' A
#
# COMPACT_ATOMS: atom_id res chain seq x y z
N MET A 1 -4.51 26.15 -0.96
CA MET A 1 -3.80 25.00 -1.55
C MET A 1 -2.34 25.36 -1.73
N SER A 2 -1.46 24.85 -0.86
CA SER A 2 -0.02 24.86 -1.15
C SER A 2 0.27 23.90 -2.30
N PRO A 3 1.27 24.19 -3.16
CA PRO A 3 1.69 23.25 -4.17
C PRO A 3 2.21 21.99 -3.47
N LYS A 4 1.57 20.84 -3.72
CA LYS A 4 2.11 19.56 -3.26
C LYS A 4 3.37 19.29 -4.08
N ASP A 5 4.54 19.48 -3.48
CA ASP A 5 5.67 18.61 -3.80
C ASP A 5 5.15 17.18 -3.62
N SER A 6 4.90 16.46 -4.71
CA SER A 6 4.26 15.15 -4.66
C SER A 6 5.27 14.13 -4.15
N LYS A 7 5.47 14.11 -2.83
CA LYS A 7 6.23 13.06 -2.16
C LYS A 7 5.55 11.73 -2.47
N PRO A 8 6.30 10.70 -2.88
CA PRO A 8 5.73 9.39 -3.12
C PRO A 8 5.15 8.84 -1.81
N THR A 9 4.08 8.06 -1.92
CA THR A 9 3.63 7.22 -0.82
C THR A 9 4.73 6.21 -0.50
N THR A 10 4.93 5.93 0.79
CA THR A 10 5.97 5.03 1.26
C THR A 10 5.40 4.02 2.25
N THR A 11 6.07 2.87 2.36
CA THR A 11 5.86 1.93 3.47
C THR A 11 6.31 2.56 4.80
N ASP A 12 6.02 1.89 5.91
CA ASP A 12 6.48 2.23 7.26
C ASP A 12 8.02 2.26 7.35
N ALA A 13 8.71 1.53 6.47
CA ALA A 13 10.17 1.55 6.35
C ALA A 13 10.70 2.71 5.46
N GLY A 14 9.82 3.56 4.94
CA GLY A 14 10.17 4.69 4.07
C GLY A 14 10.49 4.30 2.62
N ILE A 15 10.13 3.08 2.19
CA ILE A 15 10.38 2.61 0.83
C ILE A 15 9.24 3.10 -0.07
N PRO A 16 9.51 3.74 -1.21
CA PRO A 16 8.46 4.16 -2.15
C PRO A 16 7.63 2.97 -2.63
N VAL A 17 6.30 3.12 -2.60
CA VAL A 17 5.38 2.06 -3.04
C VAL A 17 5.09 2.19 -4.53
N SER A 18 4.82 1.07 -5.19
CA SER A 18 4.49 1.04 -6.62
C SER A 18 3.10 1.59 -6.92
N SER A 19 2.12 1.34 -6.05
CA SER A 19 0.75 1.80 -6.17
C SER A 19 0.08 1.87 -4.80
N ASP A 20 -0.79 2.86 -4.62
CA ASP A 20 -1.63 3.01 -3.43
C ASP A 20 -3.05 2.48 -3.64
N GLU A 21 -3.47 2.34 -4.91
CA GLU A 21 -4.85 2.01 -5.30
C GLU A 21 -5.01 0.56 -5.81
N HIS A 22 -3.90 -0.14 -6.08
CA HIS A 22 -3.92 -1.47 -6.69
C HIS A 22 -3.07 -2.47 -5.90
N SER A 23 -3.63 -3.66 -5.69
CA SER A 23 -2.92 -4.80 -5.13
C SER A 23 -2.21 -5.61 -6.22
N LEU A 24 -1.20 -6.38 -5.81
CA LEU A 24 -0.44 -7.27 -6.69
C LEU A 24 -1.17 -8.60 -6.87
N THR A 25 -1.48 -8.94 -8.11
CA THR A 25 -2.20 -10.17 -8.51
C THR A 25 -1.44 -10.96 -9.58
N VAL A 26 -1.81 -12.23 -9.79
CA VAL A 26 -1.35 -13.02 -10.94
C VAL A 26 -2.19 -12.69 -12.18
N GLY A 27 -1.91 -11.55 -12.81
CA GLY A 27 -2.72 -11.03 -13.91
C GLY A 27 -4.02 -10.37 -13.44
N PRO A 28 -4.80 -9.73 -14.34
CA PRO A 28 -5.91 -8.86 -13.96
C PRO A 28 -7.01 -9.53 -13.12
N ASP A 29 -7.33 -10.79 -13.43
CA ASP A 29 -8.38 -11.58 -12.75
C ASP A 29 -7.80 -12.72 -11.90
N GLY A 30 -6.50 -12.67 -11.59
CA GLY A 30 -5.82 -13.69 -10.78
C GLY A 30 -5.94 -13.47 -9.28
N PRO A 31 -5.51 -14.44 -8.47
CA PRO A 31 -5.47 -14.28 -7.02
C PRO A 31 -4.48 -13.18 -6.61
N ILE A 32 -4.77 -12.53 -5.47
CA ILE A 32 -3.84 -11.61 -4.81
C ILE A 32 -2.65 -12.41 -4.26
N LEU A 33 -1.46 -11.83 -4.43
CA LEU A 33 -0.20 -12.41 -4.01
C LEU A 33 0.13 -12.07 -2.56
N LEU A 34 0.50 -13.08 -1.77
CA LEU A 34 0.89 -12.89 -0.36
C LEU A 34 2.13 -12.00 -0.19
N GLN A 35 3.01 -11.94 -1.20
CA GLN A 35 4.19 -11.06 -1.18
C GLN A 35 3.87 -9.56 -1.34
N ASP A 36 2.60 -9.18 -1.53
CA ASP A 36 2.18 -7.78 -1.46
C ASP A 36 2.24 -7.25 -0.02
N HIS A 37 3.46 -6.99 0.45
CA HIS A 37 3.70 -6.60 1.83
C HIS A 37 3.05 -5.26 2.18
N TYR A 38 2.98 -4.32 1.22
CA TYR A 38 2.37 -3.01 1.45
C TYR A 38 0.86 -3.12 1.68
N LEU A 39 0.16 -3.95 0.90
CA LEU A 39 -1.25 -4.24 1.14
C LEU A 39 -1.49 -4.82 2.54
N ILE A 40 -0.66 -5.78 2.96
CA ILE A 40 -0.78 -6.43 4.27
C ILE A 40 -0.54 -5.41 5.40
N GLU A 41 0.47 -4.56 5.26
CA GLU A 41 0.78 -3.48 6.19
C GLU A 41 -0.41 -2.54 6.38
N GLN A 42 -0.99 -2.04 5.28
CA GLN A 42 -2.18 -1.16 5.32
C GLN A 42 -3.36 -1.82 6.04
N MET A 43 -3.71 -3.06 5.69
CA MET A 43 -4.81 -3.78 6.35
C MET A 43 -4.54 -4.01 7.83
N ALA A 44 -3.30 -4.36 8.19
CA ALA A 44 -2.92 -4.65 9.57
C ALA A 44 -2.94 -3.39 10.44
N ASN A 45 -2.53 -2.25 9.88
CA ASN A 45 -2.61 -0.94 10.54
C ASN A 45 -4.08 -0.54 10.72
N PHE A 46 -4.89 -0.59 9.66
CA PHE A 46 -6.33 -0.31 9.72
C PHE A 46 -7.07 -1.14 10.77
N ASN A 47 -6.83 -2.46 10.79
CA ASN A 47 -7.46 -3.37 11.73
C ASN A 47 -7.11 -3.09 13.21
N ARG A 48 -6.05 -2.31 13.47
CA ARG A 48 -5.55 -1.96 14.81
C ARG A 48 -5.72 -0.48 15.15
N GLU A 49 -6.51 0.28 14.40
CA GLU A 49 -6.72 1.71 14.66
C GLU A 49 -7.54 1.99 15.93
N ARG A 50 -8.38 1.03 16.36
CA ARG A 50 -9.24 1.19 17.54
C ARG A 50 -8.63 0.49 18.76
N ILE A 51 -8.58 1.22 19.87
CA ILE A 51 -8.25 0.74 21.22
C ILE A 51 -9.35 1.08 22.20
#